data_AF-F4H4B3-F1
#
_entry.id   AF-F4H4B3-F1
#
_cell.length_a   1.000
_cell.length_b   1.000
_cell.length_c   1.000
_cell.angle_alpha   90.00
_cell.angle_beta   90.00
_cell.angle_gamma   90.00
#
_symmetry.space_group_name_H-M   'P 1'
#
loop_
_entity.id
_entity.type
_entity.pdbx_description
1 polymer ?
#
loop_
_entity_poly.entity_id
_entity_poly.type
_entity_poly.pdbx_seq_one_letter_code
_entity_poly.pdbx_strand_id
1 'polypeptide(L)'
;MRWEALFEDMEAQLAAARGAELRADVAELTRAERATVHLVDRVRSAVGGPVTLRLAAGEPVRGVVLDAAPQWVLLDAGGVRRALVPTGAVVAVGGLPAHAAPPAGTVERRLGLGHALRALARDRVVVRVRLASGDVAGRVERVGADHVDLVEDGARAAVRTCWSVPFAAVLVVASG
;
A
#
# COMPACT_ATOMS: atom_id res chain seq x y z
N MET A 1 -53.66 -25.88 -29.56
CA MET A 1 -54.12 -24.60 -29.00
C MET A 1 -53.83 -24.44 -27.49
N ARG A 2 -54.30 -25.29 -26.55
CA ARG A 2 -53.97 -25.16 -25.10
C ARG A 2 -52.60 -25.72 -24.70
N TRP A 3 -52.09 -26.66 -25.48
CA TRP A 3 -50.87 -27.40 -25.21
C TRP A 3 -49.61 -26.66 -25.70
N GLU A 4 -49.68 -26.00 -26.87
CA GLU A 4 -48.58 -25.15 -27.37
C GLU A 4 -48.28 -24.00 -26.41
N ALA A 5 -49.31 -23.30 -25.93
CA ALA A 5 -49.14 -22.18 -24.98
C ALA A 5 -48.50 -22.61 -23.64
N LEU A 6 -48.76 -23.84 -23.18
CA LEU A 6 -48.14 -24.39 -21.97
C LEU A 6 -46.65 -24.68 -22.21
N PHE A 7 -46.30 -25.26 -23.37
CA PHE A 7 -44.90 -25.48 -23.71
C PHE A 7 -44.14 -24.18 -23.90
N GLU A 8 -44.73 -23.18 -24.55
CA GLU A 8 -44.13 -21.85 -24.70
C GLU A 8 -43.84 -21.20 -23.33
N ASP A 9 -44.77 -21.29 -22.37
CA ASP A 9 -44.56 -20.80 -21.01
C ASP A 9 -43.47 -21.59 -20.27
N MET A 10 -43.46 -22.92 -20.36
CA MET A 10 -42.40 -23.75 -19.76
C MET A 10 -41.02 -23.48 -20.37
N GLU A 11 -40.95 -23.29 -21.69
CA GLU A 11 -39.72 -22.93 -22.40
C GLU A 11 -39.24 -21.54 -21.99
N ALA A 12 -40.14 -20.57 -21.86
CA ALA A 12 -39.84 -19.24 -21.37
C ALA A 12 -39.33 -19.27 -19.92
N GLN A 13 -39.96 -20.05 -19.04
CA GLN A 13 -39.53 -20.24 -17.65
C GLN A 13 -38.16 -20.93 -17.58
N LEU A 14 -37.91 -21.96 -18.38
CA LEU A 14 -36.61 -22.65 -18.44
C LEU A 14 -35.51 -21.75 -19.01
N ALA A 15 -35.82 -20.96 -20.03
CA ALA A 15 -34.89 -19.96 -20.58
C ALA A 15 -34.57 -18.88 -19.55
N ALA A 16 -35.58 -18.39 -18.81
CA ALA A 16 -35.39 -17.42 -17.74
C ALA A 16 -34.54 -17.99 -16.59
N ALA A 17 -34.78 -19.25 -16.19
CA ALA A 17 -34.02 -19.95 -15.16
C ALA A 17 -32.54 -20.11 -15.56
N ARG A 18 -32.27 -20.61 -16.78
CA ARG A 18 -30.91 -20.71 -17.33
C ARG A 18 -30.21 -19.35 -17.42
N GLY A 19 -30.94 -18.32 -17.83
CA GLY A 19 -30.43 -16.95 -17.87
C GLY A 19 -30.15 -16.35 -16.49
N ALA A 20 -30.87 -16.80 -15.45
CA ALA A 20 -30.60 -16.41 -14.07
C ALA A 20 -29.37 -17.13 -13.50
N GLU A 21 -29.25 -18.43 -13.75
CA GLU A 21 -28.11 -19.26 -13.35
C GLU A 21 -26.80 -18.72 -13.93
N LEU A 22 -26.75 -18.48 -15.25
CA LEU A 22 -25.57 -17.92 -15.90
C LEU A 22 -25.14 -16.56 -15.30
N ARG A 23 -26.10 -15.69 -14.97
CA ARG A 23 -25.80 -14.40 -14.33
C ARG A 23 -25.25 -14.56 -12.92
N ALA A 24 -25.74 -15.55 -12.17
CA ALA A 24 -25.23 -15.85 -10.84
C ALA A 24 -23.78 -16.36 -10.92
N ASP A 25 -23.49 -17.27 -11.85
CA ASP A 25 -22.15 -17.81 -12.08
C ASP A 25 -21.15 -16.72 -12.47
N VAL A 26 -21.53 -15.84 -13.41
CA VAL A 26 -20.68 -14.69 -13.80
C VAL A 26 -20.42 -13.76 -12.61
N ALA A 27 -21.42 -13.50 -11.78
CA ALA A 27 -21.28 -12.66 -10.60
C ALA A 27 -20.41 -13.32 -9.52
N GLU A 28 -20.46 -14.64 -9.37
CA GLU A 28 -19.58 -15.39 -8.47
C GLU A 28 -18.13 -15.40 -8.97
N LEU A 29 -17.91 -15.72 -10.25
CA LEU A 29 -16.58 -15.70 -10.85
C LEU A 29 -15.94 -14.30 -10.75
N THR A 30 -16.69 -13.26 -11.07
CA THR A 30 -16.21 -11.87 -10.93
C THR A 30 -15.83 -11.53 -9.48
N ARG A 31 -16.58 -12.04 -8.49
CA ARG A 31 -16.25 -11.85 -7.07
C ARG A 31 -15.01 -12.64 -6.67
N ALA A 32 -14.85 -13.87 -7.16
CA ALA A 32 -13.69 -14.71 -6.92
C ALA A 32 -12.42 -14.09 -7.50
N GLU A 33 -12.46 -13.61 -8.75
CA GLU A 33 -11.34 -12.91 -9.39
C GLU A 33 -10.96 -11.63 -8.62
N ARG A 34 -11.94 -10.84 -8.15
CA ARG A 34 -11.67 -9.65 -7.34
C ARG A 34 -11.02 -9.99 -5.99
N ALA A 35 -11.32 -11.15 -5.41
CA ALA A 35 -10.75 -11.57 -4.13
C ALA A 35 -9.25 -11.87 -4.21
N THR A 36 -8.69 -12.09 -5.41
CA THR A 36 -7.25 -12.31 -5.59
C THR A 36 -6.45 -11.01 -5.75
N VAL A 37 -7.10 -9.86 -5.81
CA VAL A 37 -6.45 -8.55 -6.02
C VAL A 37 -5.87 -8.03 -4.70
N HIS A 38 -4.56 -7.82 -4.64
CA HIS A 38 -3.92 -7.23 -3.46
C HIS A 38 -4.09 -5.71 -3.42
N LEU A 39 -4.16 -5.14 -2.20
CA LEU A 39 -4.22 -3.69 -2.00
C LEU A 39 -3.03 -2.97 -2.66
N VAL A 40 -1.82 -3.54 -2.55
CA VAL A 40 -0.63 -2.94 -3.15
C VAL A 40 -0.72 -2.83 -4.67
N ASP A 41 -1.35 -3.79 -5.35
CA ASP A 41 -1.55 -3.74 -6.80
C ASP A 41 -2.51 -2.62 -7.19
N ARG A 42 -3.50 -2.32 -6.33
CA ARG A 42 -4.36 -1.13 -6.49
C ARG A 42 -3.64 0.18 -6.20
N VAL A 43 -2.67 0.20 -5.29
CA VAL A 43 -1.83 1.38 -5.03
C VAL A 43 -0.88 1.63 -6.20
N ARG A 44 -0.32 0.56 -6.78
CA ARG A 44 0.55 0.63 -7.97
C ARG A 44 -0.18 1.15 -9.20
N SER A 45 -1.47 0.83 -9.38
CA SER A 45 -2.26 1.46 -10.47
C SER A 45 -2.55 2.94 -10.24
N ALA A 46 -2.31 3.46 -9.03
CA ALA A 46 -2.44 4.88 -8.70
C ALA A 46 -1.12 5.67 -8.81
N VAL A 47 -0.03 5.07 -9.30
CA VAL A 47 1.24 5.78 -9.54
C VAL A 47 1.01 7.00 -10.45
N GLY A 48 1.51 8.16 -10.02
CA GLY A 48 1.27 9.47 -10.66
C GLY A 48 -0.03 10.15 -10.21
N GLY A 49 -0.89 9.48 -9.45
CA GLY A 49 -2.16 10.00 -8.92
C GLY A 49 -2.11 10.36 -7.43
N PRO A 50 -3.02 11.24 -6.97
CA PRO A 50 -3.12 11.61 -5.57
C PRO A 50 -3.78 10.51 -4.72
N VAL A 51 -3.22 10.22 -3.56
CA VAL A 51 -3.79 9.29 -2.58
C VAL A 51 -3.75 9.86 -1.16
N THR A 52 -4.58 9.29 -0.29
CA THR A 52 -4.52 9.53 1.16
C THR A 52 -4.34 8.20 1.88
N LEU A 53 -3.24 8.07 2.63
CA LEU A 53 -2.95 6.92 3.50
C LEU A 53 -3.32 7.29 4.93
N ARG A 54 -4.31 6.59 5.50
CA ARG A 54 -4.57 6.63 6.94
C ARG A 54 -3.70 5.60 7.62
N LEU A 55 -3.06 5.98 8.73
CA LEU A 55 -2.14 5.14 9.48
C LEU A 55 -2.76 4.69 10.81
N ALA A 56 -2.15 3.68 11.43
CA ALA A 56 -2.60 3.16 12.73
C ALA A 56 -2.55 4.22 13.85
N ALA A 57 -1.67 5.21 13.74
CA ALA A 57 -1.58 6.36 14.64
C ALA A 57 -1.09 7.61 13.89
N GLY A 58 -1.35 8.78 14.47
CA GLY A 58 -0.93 10.07 13.92
C GLY A 58 -1.76 10.54 12.72
N GLU A 59 -1.28 11.60 12.07
CA GLU A 59 -1.96 12.24 10.96
C GLU A 59 -1.86 11.43 9.64
N PRO A 60 -2.91 11.44 8.81
CA PRO A 60 -2.87 10.79 7.51
C PRO A 60 -1.83 11.43 6.59
N VAL A 61 -1.23 10.61 5.73
CA VAL A 61 -0.25 11.06 4.73
C VAL A 61 -0.97 11.25 3.40
N ARG A 62 -0.88 12.44 2.83
CA ARG A 62 -1.46 12.78 1.53
C ARG A 62 -0.34 13.10 0.55
N GLY A 63 -0.48 12.67 -0.69
CA GLY A 63 0.54 12.90 -1.69
C GLY A 63 0.26 12.21 -3.01
N VAL A 64 1.16 12.42 -3.97
CA VAL A 64 1.14 11.69 -5.25
C VAL A 64 1.94 10.40 -5.09
N VAL A 65 1.40 9.26 -5.52
CA VAL A 65 2.14 7.99 -5.49
C VAL A 65 3.28 8.07 -6.48
N LEU A 66 4.51 7.95 -5.99
CA LEU A 66 5.71 7.92 -6.82
C LEU A 66 6.09 6.48 -7.17
N ASP A 67 6.00 5.58 -6.20
CA ASP A 67 6.29 4.16 -6.36
C ASP A 67 5.64 3.36 -5.23
N ALA A 68 5.43 2.06 -5.44
CA ALA A 68 4.89 1.17 -4.41
C ALA A 68 5.38 -0.26 -4.60
N ALA A 69 5.78 -0.89 -3.51
CA ALA A 69 6.19 -2.28 -3.42
C ALA A 69 5.40 -3.00 -2.30
N PRO A 70 5.45 -4.34 -2.20
CA PRO A 70 4.62 -5.07 -1.23
C PRO A 70 4.73 -4.60 0.23
N GLN A 71 5.89 -4.06 0.62
CA GLN A 71 6.17 -3.64 1.99
C GLN A 71 6.14 -2.12 2.22
N TRP A 72 6.03 -1.30 1.18
CA TRP A 72 6.08 0.15 1.32
C TRP A 72 5.42 0.91 0.15
N VAL A 73 4.99 2.12 0.43
CA VAL A 73 4.46 3.08 -0.56
C VAL A 73 5.29 4.37 -0.44
N LEU A 74 5.77 4.88 -1.57
CA LEU A 74 6.50 6.14 -1.64
C LEU A 74 5.58 7.22 -2.20
N LEU A 75 5.37 8.28 -1.42
CA LEU A 75 4.58 9.44 -1.81
C LEU A 75 5.45 10.68 -1.97
N ASP A 76 5.08 11.53 -2.91
CA ASP A 76 5.41 12.95 -2.88
C ASP A 76 4.42 13.66 -1.96
N ALA A 77 4.86 14.01 -0.75
CA ALA A 77 4.03 14.67 0.26
C ALA A 77 4.04 16.20 0.13
N GLY A 78 4.48 16.74 -1.01
CA GLY A 78 4.51 18.16 -1.33
C GLY A 78 5.94 18.70 -1.47
N GLY A 79 6.30 19.09 -2.69
CA GLY A 79 7.57 19.75 -3.00
C GLY A 79 8.73 18.74 -3.02
N VAL A 80 9.72 18.93 -2.15
CA VAL A 80 10.90 18.05 -2.06
C VAL A 80 10.70 16.93 -1.04
N ARG A 81 9.59 16.94 -0.28
CA ARG A 81 9.35 16.00 0.82
C ARG A 81 8.82 14.68 0.29
N ARG A 82 9.64 13.64 0.38
CA ARG A 82 9.27 12.25 0.13
C ARG A 82 8.76 11.63 1.43
N ALA A 83 7.70 10.86 1.35
CA ALA A 83 7.18 10.07 2.48
C ALA A 83 7.16 8.59 2.09
N LEU A 84 8.01 7.80 2.73
CA LEU A 84 8.04 6.35 2.63
C LEU A 84 7.17 5.76 3.76
N VAL A 85 6.09 5.07 3.40
CA VAL A 85 5.11 4.54 4.34
C VAL A 85 5.10 3.02 4.26
N PRO A 86 5.44 2.29 5.34
CA PRO A 86 5.31 0.83 5.35
C PRO A 86 3.86 0.40 5.14
N THR A 87 3.60 -0.60 4.29
CA THR A 87 2.23 -1.06 4.01
C THR A 87 1.54 -1.59 5.27
N GLY A 88 2.30 -2.21 6.19
CA GLY A 88 1.79 -2.66 7.49
C GLY A 88 1.33 -1.55 8.44
N ALA A 89 1.73 -0.29 8.20
CA ALA A 89 1.28 0.86 8.98
C ALA A 89 -0.04 1.47 8.46
N VAL A 90 -0.46 1.10 7.23
CA VAL A 90 -1.63 1.66 6.55
C VAL A 90 -2.89 0.92 6.99
N VAL A 91 -3.88 1.66 7.51
CA VAL A 91 -5.18 1.12 7.92
C VAL A 91 -6.29 1.41 6.91
N ALA A 92 -6.14 2.43 6.06
CA ALA A 92 -7.04 2.69 4.95
C ALA A 92 -6.36 3.54 3.87
N VAL A 93 -6.81 3.36 2.62
CA VAL A 93 -6.35 4.13 1.46
C VAL A 93 -7.54 4.80 0.78
N GLY A 94 -7.47 6.11 0.58
CA GLY A 94 -8.41 6.90 -0.21
C GLY A 94 -7.80 7.34 -1.54
N GLY A 95 -8.64 7.50 -2.57
CA GLY A 95 -8.23 7.99 -3.89
C GLY A 95 -7.73 6.92 -4.87
N LEU A 96 -7.89 5.63 -4.55
CA LEU A 96 -7.48 4.56 -5.46
C LEU A 96 -8.42 4.43 -6.67
N PRO A 97 -7.89 4.13 -7.88
CA PRO A 97 -8.70 3.79 -9.02
C PRO A 97 -9.45 2.47 -8.82
N ALA A 98 -10.44 2.21 -9.67
CA ALA A 98 -11.23 0.98 -9.64
C ALA A 98 -10.43 -0.27 -10.05
N HIS A 99 -9.34 -0.09 -10.81
CA HIS A 99 -8.55 -1.16 -11.39
C HIS A 99 -7.25 -1.38 -10.59
N ALA A 100 -6.65 -2.57 -10.72
CA ALA A 100 -5.36 -2.90 -10.13
C ALA A 100 -4.29 -3.04 -11.22
N ALA A 101 -3.04 -2.78 -10.86
CA ALA A 101 -1.91 -3.09 -11.72
C ALA A 101 -1.71 -4.62 -11.82
N PRO A 102 -1.06 -5.13 -12.87
CA PRO A 102 -0.61 -6.51 -12.90
C PRO A 102 0.25 -6.85 -11.66
N PRO A 103 0.22 -8.10 -11.18
CA PRO A 103 1.01 -8.52 -10.03
C PRO A 103 2.47 -8.11 -10.18
N ALA A 104 3.07 -7.63 -9.09
CA ALA A 104 4.47 -7.20 -9.09
C ALA A 104 5.41 -8.33 -9.54
N GLY A 105 6.40 -7.97 -10.37
CA GLY A 105 7.41 -8.90 -10.83
C GLY A 105 8.24 -9.48 -9.68
N THR A 106 8.95 -10.59 -9.92
CA THR A 106 9.76 -11.27 -8.89
C THR A 106 10.81 -10.36 -8.25
N VAL A 107 11.36 -9.40 -9.00
CA VAL A 107 12.34 -8.42 -8.50
C VAL A 107 11.70 -7.38 -7.60
N GLU A 108 10.60 -6.76 -8.03
CA GLU A 108 9.85 -5.76 -7.24
C GLU A 108 9.35 -6.36 -5.92
N ARG A 109 8.95 -7.63 -5.93
CA ARG A 109 8.57 -8.36 -4.71
C ARG A 109 9.71 -8.53 -3.69
N ARG A 110 10.98 -8.48 -4.13
CA ARG A 110 12.16 -8.58 -3.26
C ARG A 110 12.58 -7.22 -2.69
N LEU A 111 12.05 -6.11 -3.21
CA LEU A 111 12.35 -4.76 -2.72
C LEU A 111 11.55 -4.47 -1.44
N GLY A 112 11.94 -5.13 -0.35
CA GLY A 112 11.37 -4.89 0.98
C GLY A 112 11.73 -3.52 1.56
N LEU A 113 11.12 -3.18 2.69
CA LEU A 113 11.34 -1.90 3.37
C LEU A 113 12.83 -1.65 3.68
N GLY A 114 13.56 -2.69 4.08
CA GLY A 114 15.00 -2.59 4.33
C GLY A 114 15.82 -2.20 3.10
N HIS A 115 15.38 -2.52 1.87
CA HIS A 115 16.07 -2.06 0.66
C HIS A 115 15.94 -0.53 0.51
N ALA A 116 14.74 0.00 0.67
CA ALA A 116 14.48 1.44 0.59
C ALA A 116 15.24 2.21 1.69
N LEU A 117 15.25 1.70 2.92
CA LEU A 117 16.00 2.31 4.03
C LEU A 117 17.52 2.28 3.81
N ARG A 118 18.07 1.24 3.18
CA ARG A 118 19.49 1.17 2.83
C ARG A 118 19.88 2.20 1.77
N ALA A 119 18.98 2.52 0.83
CA ALA A 119 19.22 3.61 -0.12
C ALA A 119 19.33 4.96 0.61
N LEU A 120 18.41 5.25 1.55
CA LEU A 120 18.47 6.46 2.38
C LEU A 120 19.75 6.54 3.23
N ALA A 121 20.19 5.39 3.79
CA ALA A 121 21.44 5.30 4.55
C ALA A 121 22.66 5.61 3.69
N ARG A 122 22.72 5.04 2.47
CA ARG A 122 23.80 5.26 1.51
C ARG A 122 23.92 6.73 1.12
N ASP A 123 22.79 7.38 0.88
CA ASP A 123 22.75 8.79 0.47
C ASP A 123 22.92 9.76 1.66
N ARG A 124 23.05 9.21 2.88
CA ARG A 124 23.25 9.94 4.14
C ARG A 124 22.19 11.01 4.40
N VAL A 125 20.98 10.79 3.90
CA VAL A 125 19.86 11.73 4.00
C VAL A 125 19.41 11.85 5.45
N VAL A 126 19.13 13.08 5.89
CA VAL A 126 18.46 13.30 7.19
C VAL A 126 17.00 12.92 7.02
N VAL A 127 16.52 12.03 7.88
CA VAL A 127 15.15 11.52 7.86
C VAL A 127 14.45 11.88 9.16
N ARG A 128 13.12 11.96 9.08
CA ARG A 128 12.24 11.95 10.25
C ARG A 128 11.40 10.69 10.21
N VAL A 129 11.58 9.85 11.22
CA VAL A 129 10.84 8.61 11.40
C VAL A 129 9.72 8.85 12.39
N ARG A 130 8.47 8.76 11.92
CA ARG A 130 7.27 8.86 12.75
C ARG A 130 6.94 7.51 13.36
N LEU A 131 6.74 7.50 14.67
CA LEU A 131 6.27 6.37 15.46
C LEU A 131 4.95 6.74 16.16
N ALA A 132 4.26 5.75 16.73
CA ALA A 132 3.05 6.02 17.49
C ALA A 132 3.32 6.87 18.76
N SER A 133 4.52 6.74 19.33
CA SER A 133 4.95 7.45 20.54
C SER A 133 5.58 8.82 20.27
N GLY A 134 5.83 9.18 19.01
CA GLY A 134 6.51 10.41 18.63
C GLY A 134 7.47 10.24 17.45
N ASP A 135 8.11 11.34 17.05
CA ASP A 135 9.01 11.38 15.90
C ASP A 135 10.48 11.33 16.34
N VAL A 136 11.30 10.59 15.61
CA VAL A 136 12.77 10.56 15.74
C VAL A 136 13.39 11.16 14.48
N ALA A 137 14.17 12.23 14.62
CA ALA A 137 14.87 12.86 13.51
C ALA A 137 16.37 12.55 13.56
N GLY A 138 16.93 12.09 12.45
CA GLY A 138 18.32 11.64 12.45
C GLY A 138 18.78 11.13 11.09
N ARG A 139 19.96 10.50 11.09
CA ARG A 139 20.47 9.79 9.91
C ARG A 139 20.43 8.31 10.15
N VAL A 140 20.13 7.55 9.10
CA VAL A 140 20.21 6.10 9.14
C VAL A 140 21.68 5.68 9.19
N GLU A 141 22.07 4.99 10.26
CA GLU A 141 23.42 4.46 10.44
C GLU A 141 23.53 3.03 9.92
N ARG A 142 22.57 2.17 10.27
CA ARG A 142 22.49 0.77 9.86
C ARG A 142 21.04 0.36 9.61
N VAL A 143 20.87 -0.64 8.76
CA VAL A 143 19.58 -1.26 8.47
C VAL A 143 19.73 -2.77 8.62
N GLY A 144 19.11 -3.30 9.68
CA GLY A 144 19.06 -4.72 9.98
C GLY A 144 18.07 -5.49 9.11
N ALA A 145 17.68 -6.67 9.57
CA ALA A 145 16.67 -7.50 8.90
C ALA A 145 15.26 -6.94 9.09
N ASP A 146 15.00 -6.36 10.27
CA ASP A 146 13.68 -5.98 10.76
C ASP A 146 13.69 -4.65 11.54
N HIS A 147 14.82 -3.94 11.56
CA HIS A 147 15.01 -2.70 12.29
C HIS A 147 15.96 -1.73 11.57
N VAL A 148 15.92 -0.47 11.97
CA VAL A 148 16.80 0.60 11.51
C VAL A 148 17.42 1.31 12.70
N ASP A 149 18.74 1.51 12.65
CA ASP A 149 19.48 2.31 13.63
C ASP A 149 19.54 3.76 13.15
N LEU A 150 19.07 4.68 13.98
CA LEU A 150 19.04 6.12 13.71
C LEU A 150 19.96 6.83 14.69
N VAL A 151 20.89 7.62 14.17
CA VAL A 151 21.67 8.55 14.98
C VAL A 151 20.97 9.90 14.94
N GLU A 152 20.51 10.34 16.12
CA GLU A 152 19.77 11.60 16.28
C GLU A 152 20.64 12.79 15.85
N ASP A 153 20.07 13.69 15.03
CA ASP A 153 20.81 14.86 14.54
C ASP A 153 20.73 15.99 15.58
N GLY A 154 21.60 15.91 16.60
CA GLY A 154 21.69 16.89 17.67
C GLY A 154 22.86 17.85 17.45
N ALA A 155 22.60 19.07 16.95
CA ALA A 155 23.64 20.10 16.79
C ALA A 155 24.32 20.54 18.11
N ARG A 156 23.84 20.08 19.28
CA ARG A 156 24.26 20.50 20.62
C ARG A 156 24.48 19.37 21.64
N ALA A 157 24.33 18.10 21.25
CA ALA A 157 24.47 16.99 22.19
C ALA A 157 25.92 16.49 22.25
N ALA A 158 26.52 16.50 23.44
CA ALA A 158 27.86 15.93 23.67
C ALA A 158 27.89 14.40 23.47
N VAL A 159 26.73 13.75 23.57
CA VAL A 159 26.53 12.31 23.34
C VAL A 159 25.53 12.12 22.22
N ARG A 160 25.90 11.33 21.21
CA ARG A 160 25.00 10.91 20.14
C ARG A 160 24.09 9.80 20.66
N THR A 161 22.79 10.07 20.73
CA THR A 161 21.82 9.01 20.99
C THR A 161 21.59 8.21 19.71
N CYS A 162 21.71 6.89 19.81
CA CYS A 162 21.37 5.96 18.74
C CYS A 162 20.09 5.21 19.12
N TRP A 163 19.11 5.21 18.22
CA TRP A 163 17.82 4.57 18.39
C TRP A 163 17.69 3.41 17.41
N SER A 164 17.47 2.20 17.91
CA SER A 164 17.08 1.05 17.08
C SER A 164 15.56 0.97 17.01
N VAL A 165 15.00 1.17 15.82
CA VAL A 165 13.56 1.20 15.58
C VAL A 165 13.14 -0.03 14.77
N PRO A 166 12.26 -0.90 15.28
CA PRO A 166 11.69 -2.00 14.50
C PRO A 166 10.86 -1.48 13.32
N PHE A 167 10.95 -2.14 12.16
CA PHE A 167 10.16 -1.81 10.96
C PHE A 167 8.66 -1.79 11.24
N ALA A 168 8.17 -2.67 12.10
CA ALA A 168 6.78 -2.74 12.50
C ALA A 168 6.30 -1.50 13.30
N ALA A 169 7.21 -0.75 13.91
CA ALA A 169 6.89 0.48 14.65
C ALA A 169 6.93 1.74 13.76
N VAL A 170 7.50 1.64 12.56
CA VAL A 170 7.63 2.76 11.63
C VAL A 170 6.28 3.06 10.99
N LEU A 171 5.77 4.27 11.18
CA LEU A 171 4.56 4.75 10.52
C LEU A 171 4.89 5.47 9.21
N VAL A 172 5.90 6.35 9.23
CA VAL A 172 6.35 7.12 8.07
C VAL A 172 7.83 7.41 8.21
N VAL A 173 8.58 7.30 7.13
CA VAL A 173 9.92 7.88 7.00
C VAL A 173 9.83 9.03 6.02
N ALA A 174 9.97 10.25 6.53
CA ALA A 174 10.00 11.46 5.71
C ALA A 174 11.44 11.88 5.43
N SER A 175 11.73 12.26 4.18
CA SER A 175 13.01 12.84 3.77
C SER A 175 12.78 14.05 2.88
N GLY A 176 13.46 15.16 3.16
CA GLY A 176 13.35 16.42 2.40
C GLY A 176 13.49 17.64 3.28
#